data_AF-A0A414B3M9-F1
#
_entry.id   AF-A0A414B3M9-F1
#
_cell.length_a   1.000
_cell.length_b   1.000
_cell.length_c   1.000
_cell.angle_alpha   90.00
_cell.angle_beta   90.00
_cell.angle_gamma   90.00
#
_symmetry.space_group_name_H-M   'P 1'
#
loop_
_entity.id
_entity.type
_entity.pdbx_description
1 polymer ?
#
loop_
_entity_poly.entity_id
_entity_poly.type
_entity_poly.pdbx_seq_one_letter_code
_entity_poly.pdbx_strand_id
1 'polypeptide(L)'
;MKKFISFALIAAMAVTTLVGCGNKGAKADGGSSDAAITVMSREDGSGTRGAFIELFGIEEEENGEKVDKTTDEASITNSTSVMMSSVANDANAIGYISLGSLNDTVKAVKIDGAEASVDNVKNGSYKVVRPFNIVLGKKTSDAANDFVNYIMSADGQKIIEDNGYIPVDEGASAYQASNAKGKVVVGGSSSVSPVMEKLVEAYSKANTNIQVDVQTTDSTTGVSSTVEGSYDIGMASRDLKDDETAQGVEGKTIAKDGIAVIVNNESSVDELSTDQVKSIFTGETTSWSDITK
;
A
#
# COMPACT_ATOMS: atom_id res chain seq x y z
N MET A 1 27.46 -3.56 -74.61
CA MET A 1 27.21 -2.38 -75.47
C MET A 1 26.19 -1.50 -74.72
N LYS A 2 26.62 -0.40 -74.09
CA LYS A 2 26.39 1.00 -74.54
C LYS A 2 24.92 1.22 -74.95
N LYS A 3 24.10 2.04 -74.29
CA LYS A 3 24.13 3.53 -74.19
C LYS A 3 23.11 3.94 -73.09
N PHE A 4 23.41 4.73 -72.06
CA PHE A 4 23.54 6.21 -72.01
C PHE A 4 22.52 7.00 -72.84
N ILE A 5 21.49 7.57 -72.17
CA ILE A 5 20.95 8.91 -72.45
C ILE A 5 20.53 9.55 -71.11
N SER A 6 21.27 10.59 -70.72
CA SER A 6 20.88 11.59 -69.71
C SER A 6 19.92 12.60 -70.34
N PHE A 7 18.97 13.12 -69.55
CA PHE A 7 18.45 14.47 -69.74
C PHE A 7 18.19 15.14 -68.38
N ALA A 8 18.35 16.45 -68.37
CA ALA A 8 18.87 17.26 -67.28
C ALA A 8 17.84 17.84 -66.30
N LEU A 9 18.37 18.22 -65.13
CA LEU A 9 17.99 19.23 -64.14
C LEU A 9 16.70 20.02 -64.35
N ILE A 10 15.86 20.04 -63.30
CA ILE A 10 15.31 21.29 -62.74
C ILE A 10 15.48 21.25 -61.22
N ALA A 11 16.18 22.25 -60.69
CA ALA A 11 16.35 22.51 -59.27
C ALA A 11 15.19 23.39 -58.75
N ALA A 12 14.72 23.09 -57.54
CA ALA A 12 14.05 24.07 -56.68
C ALA A 12 14.24 23.65 -55.21
N MET A 13 15.32 24.15 -54.60
CA MET A 13 15.39 24.30 -53.15
C MET A 13 14.52 25.49 -52.77
N ALA A 14 13.55 25.29 -51.89
CA ALA A 14 12.89 26.36 -51.16
C ALA A 14 13.19 26.18 -49.67
N VAL A 15 13.93 27.15 -49.13
CA VAL A 15 14.19 27.35 -47.71
C VAL A 15 12.97 28.03 -47.10
N THR A 16 12.40 27.47 -46.03
CA THR A 16 11.54 28.24 -45.10
C THR A 16 11.71 27.75 -43.65
N THR A 17 12.58 28.47 -42.95
CA THR A 17 12.43 29.02 -41.58
C THR A 17 11.87 28.15 -40.46
N LEU A 18 12.75 27.82 -39.51
CA LEU A 18 12.43 27.72 -38.08
C LEU A 18 11.80 29.03 -37.60
N VAL A 19 10.59 28.94 -37.06
CA VAL A 19 10.06 29.89 -36.08
C VAL A 19 9.39 29.07 -34.99
N GLY A 20 9.99 29.07 -33.81
CA GLY A 20 9.31 28.68 -32.59
C GLY A 20 8.37 29.79 -32.14
N CYS A 21 7.17 29.41 -31.73
CA CYS A 21 6.32 30.16 -30.82
C CYS A 21 5.70 29.15 -29.86
N GLY A 22 6.08 29.25 -28.59
CA GLY A 22 5.33 28.60 -27.52
C GLY A 22 3.93 29.18 -27.44
N ASN A 23 2.94 28.34 -27.17
CA ASN A 23 1.71 28.77 -26.55
C ASN A 23 1.02 27.57 -25.90
N LYS A 24 0.92 27.69 -24.57
CA LYS A 24 -0.07 27.09 -23.67
C LYS A 24 -0.07 25.57 -23.57
N GLY A 25 0.30 25.12 -22.38
CA GLY A 25 -0.06 23.81 -21.88
C GLY A 25 -1.51 23.51 -22.21
N ALA A 26 -1.70 22.35 -22.83
CA ALA A 26 -2.94 21.64 -22.65
C ALA A 26 -3.10 21.47 -21.13
N LYS A 27 -4.01 22.25 -20.55
CA LYS A 27 -4.72 21.77 -19.37
C LYS A 27 -5.18 20.37 -19.75
N ALA A 28 -4.79 19.36 -18.97
CA ALA A 28 -5.56 18.16 -18.87
C ALA A 28 -7.01 18.62 -18.67
N ASP A 29 -7.85 18.29 -19.64
CA ASP A 29 -9.29 18.38 -19.44
C ASP A 29 -9.54 17.45 -18.25
N GLY A 30 -9.88 18.03 -17.10
CA GLY A 30 -10.17 17.27 -15.89
C GLY A 30 -11.13 16.16 -16.28
N GLY A 31 -10.82 14.92 -15.85
CA GLY A 31 -11.45 13.69 -16.33
C GLY A 31 -12.91 13.89 -16.71
N SER A 32 -13.23 13.57 -17.96
CA SER A 32 -14.60 13.65 -18.48
C SER A 32 -15.55 13.04 -17.46
N SER A 33 -16.62 13.75 -17.10
CA SER A 33 -17.61 13.25 -16.12
C SER A 33 -18.21 11.90 -16.51
N ASP A 34 -18.12 11.50 -17.79
CA ASP A 34 -18.57 10.20 -18.31
C ASP A 34 -17.46 9.14 -18.41
N ALA A 35 -16.31 9.35 -17.77
CA ALA A 35 -15.21 8.39 -17.81
C ALA A 35 -15.46 7.19 -16.90
N ALA A 36 -15.22 5.99 -17.46
CA ALA A 36 -15.27 4.74 -16.72
C ALA A 36 -14.22 4.74 -15.60
N ILE A 37 -14.60 4.17 -14.46
CA ILE A 37 -13.71 4.04 -13.29
C ILE A 37 -12.73 2.90 -13.54
N THR A 38 -11.43 3.17 -13.41
CA THR A 38 -10.42 2.10 -13.38
C THR A 38 -10.25 1.64 -11.94
N VAL A 39 -10.83 0.49 -11.58
CA VAL A 39 -10.65 -0.10 -10.26
C VAL A 39 -9.29 -0.77 -10.18
N MET A 40 -8.45 -0.33 -9.25
CA MET A 40 -7.16 -0.94 -8.94
C MET A 40 -7.28 -1.73 -7.63
N SER A 41 -7.07 -3.04 -7.70
CA SER A 41 -7.04 -3.91 -6.52
C SER A 41 -5.63 -4.45 -6.27
N ARG A 42 -5.47 -5.14 -5.14
CA ARG A 42 -4.22 -5.77 -4.74
C ARG A 42 -4.23 -7.27 -5.02
N GLU A 43 -3.03 -7.83 -5.11
CA GLU A 43 -2.79 -9.25 -5.33
C GLU A 43 -3.46 -10.14 -4.28
N ASP A 44 -3.80 -11.37 -4.67
CA ASP A 44 -4.19 -12.41 -3.73
C ASP A 44 -3.08 -12.62 -2.69
N GLY A 45 -3.46 -12.70 -1.41
CA GLY A 45 -2.52 -12.74 -0.28
C GLY A 45 -2.14 -11.36 0.30
N SER A 46 -2.52 -10.27 -0.38
CA SER A 46 -2.38 -8.92 0.16
C SER A 46 -3.19 -8.75 1.46
N GLY A 47 -2.51 -8.40 2.54
CA GLY A 47 -3.20 -8.03 3.79
C GLY A 47 -4.01 -6.75 3.64
N THR A 48 -3.62 -5.84 2.75
CA THR A 48 -4.40 -4.63 2.43
C THR A 48 -5.68 -4.96 1.70
N ARG A 49 -5.65 -5.89 0.74
CA ARG A 49 -6.89 -6.37 0.13
C ARG A 49 -7.81 -6.98 1.17
N GLY A 50 -7.30 -7.93 1.96
CA GLY A 50 -8.09 -8.61 2.99
C GLY A 50 -8.76 -7.66 3.96
N ALA A 51 -8.01 -6.71 4.54
CA ALA A 51 -8.58 -5.71 5.43
C ALA A 51 -9.55 -4.76 4.70
N PHE A 52 -9.25 -4.36 3.46
CA PHE A 52 -10.09 -3.45 2.70
C PHE A 52 -11.46 -4.08 2.38
N ILE A 53 -11.48 -5.30 1.86
CA ILE A 53 -12.73 -5.97 1.47
C ILE A 53 -13.62 -6.26 2.68
N GLU A 54 -13.03 -6.55 3.84
CA GLU A 54 -13.74 -6.74 5.09
C GLU A 54 -14.34 -5.41 5.59
N LEU A 55 -13.52 -4.35 5.66
CA LEU A 55 -13.92 -3.04 6.22
C LEU A 55 -15.00 -2.33 5.40
N PHE A 56 -15.01 -2.53 4.08
CA PHE A 56 -16.03 -1.96 3.18
C PHE A 56 -17.17 -2.95 2.86
N GLY A 57 -17.17 -4.15 3.44
CA GLY A 57 -18.21 -5.16 3.22
C GLY A 57 -18.29 -5.68 1.77
N ILE A 58 -17.16 -5.67 1.06
CA ILE A 58 -17.00 -6.29 -0.27
C ILE A 58 -16.83 -7.80 -0.13
N GLU A 59 -16.26 -8.27 0.99
CA GLU A 59 -16.29 -9.69 1.34
C GLU A 59 -17.68 -10.05 1.91
N GLU A 60 -18.35 -11.02 1.29
CA GLU A 60 -19.69 -11.47 1.68
C GLU A 60 -19.66 -12.96 2.06
N GLU A 61 -20.50 -13.35 3.02
CA GLU A 61 -20.63 -14.76 3.41
C GLU A 61 -21.61 -15.48 2.46
N GLU A 62 -21.10 -16.46 1.72
CA GLU A 62 -21.89 -17.34 0.86
C GLU A 62 -21.65 -18.79 1.27
N ASN A 63 -22.71 -19.50 1.66
CA ASN A 63 -22.64 -20.91 2.11
C ASN A 63 -21.66 -21.16 3.28
N GLY A 64 -21.48 -20.16 4.17
CA GLY A 64 -20.56 -20.25 5.31
C GLY A 64 -19.09 -20.00 4.93
N GLU A 65 -18.81 -19.59 3.69
CA GLU A 65 -17.49 -19.18 3.23
C GLU A 65 -17.48 -17.69 2.93
N LYS A 66 -16.39 -17.02 3.29
CA LYS A 66 -16.14 -15.63 2.95
C LYS A 66 -15.69 -15.53 1.49
N VAL A 67 -16.46 -14.81 0.68
CA VAL A 67 -16.22 -14.64 -0.76
C VAL A 67 -15.92 -13.17 -1.05
N ASP A 68 -14.75 -12.92 -1.63
CA ASP A 68 -14.38 -11.60 -2.12
C ASP A 68 -15.19 -11.25 -3.37
N LYS A 69 -16.04 -10.21 -3.29
CA LYS A 69 -16.86 -9.71 -4.40
C LYS A 69 -16.18 -8.61 -5.22
N THR A 70 -14.87 -8.39 -5.06
CA THR A 70 -14.13 -7.45 -5.90
C THR A 70 -14.36 -7.79 -7.38
N THR A 71 -14.67 -6.78 -8.20
CA THR A 71 -14.95 -6.95 -9.63
C THR A 71 -13.79 -7.63 -10.38
N ASP A 72 -14.13 -8.56 -11.27
CA ASP A 72 -13.16 -9.27 -12.12
C ASP A 72 -12.46 -8.32 -13.12
N GLU A 73 -13.02 -7.13 -13.35
CA GLU A 73 -12.42 -6.08 -14.20
C GLU A 73 -11.34 -5.27 -13.47
N ALA A 74 -11.12 -5.51 -12.18
CA ALA A 74 -10.13 -4.78 -11.40
C ALA A 74 -8.71 -5.08 -11.89
N SER A 75 -7.93 -4.03 -12.13
CA SER A 75 -6.51 -4.15 -12.42
C SER A 75 -5.73 -4.49 -11.14
N ILE A 76 -4.95 -5.56 -11.19
CA ILE A 76 -4.23 -6.07 -10.02
C ILE A 76 -2.83 -5.46 -9.92
N THR A 77 -2.49 -4.94 -8.74
CA THR A 77 -1.16 -4.45 -8.39
C THR A 77 -0.58 -5.28 -7.24
N ASN A 78 0.73 -5.53 -7.25
CA ASN A 78 1.36 -6.47 -6.31
C ASN A 78 2.05 -5.81 -5.11
N SER A 79 1.95 -4.49 -4.96
CA SER A 79 2.61 -3.74 -3.88
C SER A 79 2.01 -2.35 -3.71
N THR A 80 2.27 -1.74 -2.55
CA THR A 80 1.88 -0.36 -2.26
C THR A 80 2.47 0.63 -3.28
N SER A 81 3.75 0.49 -3.64
CA SER A 81 4.41 1.41 -4.57
C SER A 81 3.89 1.31 -6.01
N VAL A 82 3.58 0.09 -6.47
CA VAL A 82 2.94 -0.13 -7.78
C VAL A 82 1.53 0.44 -7.77
N MET A 83 0.73 0.21 -6.72
CA MET A 83 -0.60 0.81 -6.57
C MET A 83 -0.57 2.34 -6.69
N MET A 84 0.29 3.00 -5.93
CA MET A 84 0.43 4.47 -5.98
C MET A 84 0.83 4.95 -7.37
N SER A 85 1.79 4.29 -8.00
CA SER A 85 2.26 4.64 -9.35
C SER A 85 1.17 4.45 -10.40
N SER A 86 0.39 3.37 -10.32
CA SER A 86 -0.73 3.12 -11.24
C SER A 86 -1.81 4.18 -11.10
N VAL A 87 -2.23 4.51 -9.87
CA VAL A 87 -3.24 5.55 -9.61
C VAL A 87 -2.74 6.94 -10.03
N ALA A 88 -1.48 7.26 -9.78
CA ALA A 88 -0.89 8.54 -10.20
C ALA A 88 -0.83 8.73 -11.72
N ASN A 89 -0.82 7.64 -12.51
CA ASN A 89 -0.70 7.69 -13.97
C ASN A 89 -2.04 7.50 -14.71
N ASP A 90 -3.13 7.21 -14.01
CA ASP A 90 -4.46 7.06 -14.59
C ASP A 90 -5.46 8.01 -13.91
N ALA A 91 -5.91 9.03 -14.65
CA ALA A 91 -6.82 10.07 -14.16
C ALA A 91 -8.16 9.53 -13.66
N ASN A 92 -8.56 8.32 -14.10
CA ASN A 92 -9.84 7.71 -13.72
C ASN A 92 -9.67 6.59 -12.69
N ALA A 93 -8.45 6.33 -12.21
CA ALA A 93 -8.19 5.23 -11.30
C ALA A 93 -8.58 5.55 -9.86
N ILE A 94 -9.06 4.50 -9.18
CA ILE A 94 -9.25 4.42 -7.74
C ILE A 94 -8.52 3.19 -7.22
N GLY A 95 -7.85 3.34 -6.08
CA GLY A 95 -7.16 2.26 -5.40
C GLY A 95 -7.14 2.49 -3.90
N TYR A 96 -6.37 1.67 -3.18
CA TYR A 96 -6.25 1.79 -1.73
C TYR A 96 -4.84 1.42 -1.26
N ILE A 97 -4.34 2.15 -0.26
CA ILE A 97 -2.99 1.99 0.29
C ILE A 97 -2.98 2.16 1.82
N SER A 98 -1.88 1.76 2.45
CA SER A 98 -1.60 2.18 3.84
C SER A 98 -1.49 3.69 3.91
N LEU A 99 -2.15 4.30 4.90
CA LEU A 99 -2.11 5.73 5.16
C LEU A 99 -0.68 6.20 5.43
N GLY A 100 0.12 5.42 6.15
CA GLY A 100 1.53 5.76 6.40
C GLY A 100 2.42 5.77 5.14
N SER A 101 1.91 5.28 4.00
CA SER A 101 2.59 5.38 2.69
C SER A 101 2.09 6.52 1.82
N LEU A 102 1.01 7.21 2.22
CA LEU A 102 0.41 8.30 1.44
C LEU A 102 1.42 9.45 1.25
N ASN A 103 1.48 9.98 0.03
CA ASN A 103 2.27 11.15 -0.31
C ASN A 103 1.64 11.91 -1.49
N ASP A 104 2.24 13.03 -1.88
CA ASP A 104 1.68 14.00 -2.84
C ASP A 104 1.53 13.47 -4.28
N THR A 105 1.92 12.23 -4.59
CA THR A 105 1.73 11.66 -5.94
C THR A 105 0.29 11.24 -6.23
N VAL A 106 -0.53 11.06 -5.20
CA VAL A 106 -1.94 10.66 -5.28
C VAL A 106 -2.77 11.44 -4.25
N LYS A 107 -4.08 11.49 -4.45
CA LYS A 107 -5.01 12.16 -3.54
C LYS A 107 -5.79 11.13 -2.75
N ALA A 108 -5.81 11.24 -1.42
CA ALA A 108 -6.73 10.45 -0.59
C ALA A 108 -8.12 11.09 -0.55
N VAL A 109 -9.16 10.29 -0.73
CA VAL A 109 -10.55 10.75 -0.58
C VAL A 109 -10.99 10.63 0.88
N LYS A 110 -11.90 11.50 1.30
CA LYS A 110 -12.59 11.34 2.59
C LYS A 110 -13.52 10.14 2.54
N ILE A 111 -13.65 9.45 3.67
CA ILE A 111 -14.60 8.35 3.84
C ILE A 111 -15.63 8.76 4.88
N ASP A 112 -16.90 8.77 4.48
CA ASP A 112 -18.03 9.17 5.34
C ASP A 112 -17.79 10.54 6.04
N GLY A 113 -17.27 11.51 5.28
CA GLY A 113 -16.93 12.85 5.75
C GLY A 113 -15.62 12.97 6.54
N ALA A 114 -14.95 11.86 6.87
CA ALA A 114 -13.69 11.86 7.62
C ALA A 114 -12.47 11.82 6.68
N GLU A 115 -11.51 12.70 6.92
CA GLU A 115 -10.23 12.69 6.21
C GLU A 115 -9.34 11.56 6.73
N ALA A 116 -8.66 10.87 5.80
CA ALA A 116 -7.67 9.85 6.12
C ALA A 116 -6.40 10.52 6.70
N SER A 117 -6.36 10.70 8.03
CA SER A 117 -5.25 11.31 8.74
C SER A 117 -4.97 10.61 10.06
N VAL A 118 -3.73 10.69 10.56
CA VAL A 118 -3.33 10.08 11.83
C VAL A 118 -4.20 10.58 12.98
N ASP A 119 -4.49 11.88 13.02
CA ASP A 119 -5.32 12.49 14.04
C ASP A 119 -6.75 11.93 14.03
N ASN A 120 -7.34 11.79 12.84
CA ASN A 120 -8.69 11.24 12.70
C ASN A 120 -8.77 9.75 13.00
N VAL A 121 -7.70 9.01 12.74
CA VAL A 121 -7.65 7.61 13.16
C VAL A 121 -7.50 7.52 14.69
N LYS A 122 -6.61 8.31 15.30
CA LYS A 122 -6.40 8.33 16.75
C LYS A 122 -7.67 8.72 17.51
N ASN A 123 -8.42 9.71 17.01
CA ASN A 123 -9.66 10.17 17.63
C ASN A 123 -10.90 9.32 17.27
N GLY A 124 -10.76 8.34 16.37
CA GLY A 124 -11.82 7.40 15.97
C GLY A 124 -12.83 7.94 14.96
N SER A 125 -12.64 9.14 14.42
CA SER A 125 -13.49 9.69 13.36
C SER A 125 -13.26 9.00 12.01
N TYR A 126 -12.02 8.59 11.71
CA TYR A 126 -11.71 7.77 10.54
C TYR A 126 -11.64 6.28 10.93
N LYS A 127 -12.55 5.48 10.37
CA LYS A 127 -12.81 4.10 10.82
C LYS A 127 -12.17 3.00 9.99
N VAL A 128 -11.63 3.33 8.82
CA VAL A 128 -10.98 2.36 7.93
C VAL A 128 -9.57 2.08 8.46
N VAL A 129 -9.49 1.22 9.47
CA VAL A 129 -8.29 0.99 10.29
C VAL A 129 -8.05 -0.50 10.43
N ARG A 130 -6.78 -0.90 10.39
CA ARG A 130 -6.36 -2.30 10.54
C ARG A 130 -5.13 -2.43 11.44
N PRO A 131 -4.87 -3.63 11.98
CA PRO A 131 -3.63 -3.90 12.69
C PRO A 131 -2.47 -4.12 11.72
N PHE A 132 -1.30 -3.63 12.10
CA PHE A 132 -0.02 -4.12 11.61
C PHE A 132 0.53 -5.11 12.62
N ASN A 133 0.62 -6.36 12.19
CA ASN A 133 1.09 -7.48 12.97
C ASN A 133 2.48 -7.89 12.51
N ILE A 134 3.34 -8.19 13.48
CA ILE A 134 4.47 -9.10 13.26
C ILE A 134 4.01 -10.52 13.58
N VAL A 135 4.57 -11.50 12.89
CA VAL A 135 4.22 -12.91 13.02
C VAL A 135 5.41 -13.63 13.63
N LEU A 136 5.18 -14.36 14.71
CA LEU A 136 6.21 -15.10 15.44
C LEU A 136 5.94 -16.60 15.33
N GLY A 137 6.97 -17.37 14.99
CA GLY A 137 6.91 -18.82 14.99
C GLY A 137 6.98 -19.42 16.40
N LYS A 138 6.69 -20.73 16.51
CA LYS A 138 6.75 -21.50 17.78
C LYS A 138 8.05 -21.33 18.56
N LYS A 139 9.15 -21.05 17.86
CA LYS A 139 10.46 -20.75 18.45
C LYS A 139 10.99 -19.50 17.80
N THR A 140 11.16 -18.46 18.61
CA THR A 140 11.80 -17.20 18.20
C THR A 140 13.21 -17.17 18.78
N SER A 141 14.21 -16.84 17.98
CA SER A 141 15.61 -16.75 18.43
C SER A 141 15.79 -15.60 19.44
N ASP A 142 16.84 -15.65 20.25
CA ASP A 142 17.16 -14.56 21.18
C ASP A 142 17.36 -13.22 20.44
N ALA A 143 17.95 -13.27 19.23
CA ALA A 143 18.13 -12.11 18.39
C ALA A 143 16.81 -11.54 17.87
N ALA A 144 15.89 -12.41 17.43
CA ALA A 144 14.56 -11.98 16.99
C ALA A 144 13.73 -11.44 18.16
N ASN A 145 13.77 -12.07 19.33
CA ASN A 145 13.10 -11.57 20.53
C ASN A 145 13.65 -10.20 20.97
N ASP A 146 14.95 -9.97 20.87
CA ASP A 146 15.55 -8.66 21.17
C ASP A 146 15.02 -7.57 20.22
N PHE A 147 14.90 -7.88 18.92
CA PHE A 147 14.31 -6.95 17.96
C PHE A 147 12.81 -6.73 18.20
N VAL A 148 12.04 -7.78 18.55
CA VAL A 148 10.63 -7.63 18.97
C VAL A 148 10.53 -6.71 20.19
N ASN A 149 11.41 -6.86 21.18
CA ASN A 149 11.44 -6.00 22.36
C ASN A 149 11.78 -4.55 21.99
N TYR A 150 12.65 -4.32 21.00
CA TYR A 150 12.89 -2.99 20.46
C TYR A 150 11.64 -2.38 19.82
N ILE A 151 10.95 -3.11 18.93
CA ILE A 151 9.73 -2.65 18.27
C ILE A 151 8.66 -2.24 19.30
N MET A 152 8.52 -3.03 20.37
CA MET A 152 7.54 -2.80 21.44
C MET A 152 8.01 -1.82 22.53
N SER A 153 9.25 -1.34 22.48
CA SER A 153 9.77 -0.36 23.44
C SER A 153 9.27 1.05 23.17
N ALA A 154 9.46 1.97 24.11
CA ALA A 154 9.20 3.40 23.90
C ALA A 154 9.93 3.95 22.67
N ASP A 155 11.15 3.48 22.42
CA ASP A 155 11.97 3.92 21.29
C ASP A 155 11.38 3.43 19.96
N GLY A 156 10.96 2.17 19.89
CA GLY A 156 10.31 1.60 18.70
C GLY A 156 8.92 2.20 18.44
N GLN A 157 8.10 2.32 19.48
CA GLN A 157 6.75 2.91 19.39
C GLN A 157 6.82 4.38 18.98
N LYS A 158 7.85 5.12 19.40
CA LYS A 158 8.09 6.48 18.91
C LYS A 158 8.42 6.52 17.42
N ILE A 159 9.21 5.59 16.91
CA ILE A 159 9.48 5.50 15.46
C ILE A 159 8.19 5.22 14.68
N ILE A 160 7.31 4.36 15.21
CA ILE A 160 6.00 4.07 14.60
C ILE A 160 5.16 5.35 14.51
N GLU A 161 5.06 6.11 15.60
CA GLU A 161 4.34 7.38 15.63
C GLU A 161 4.93 8.43 14.67
N ASP A 162 6.24 8.64 14.72
CA ASP A 162 6.94 9.65 13.90
C ASP A 162 6.83 9.36 12.38
N ASN A 163 6.48 8.13 12.00
CA ASN A 163 6.29 7.72 10.60
C ASN A 163 4.81 7.60 10.21
N GLY A 164 3.88 8.19 10.97
CA GLY A 164 2.48 8.33 10.58
C GLY A 164 1.60 7.11 10.87
N TYR A 165 2.03 6.26 11.80
CA TYR A 165 1.25 5.12 12.30
C TYR A 165 0.84 5.35 13.75
N ILE A 166 -0.08 4.53 14.25
CA ILE A 166 -0.59 4.68 15.61
C ILE A 166 0.10 3.66 16.52
N PRO A 167 0.81 4.11 17.57
CA PRO A 167 1.46 3.21 18.51
C PRO A 167 0.41 2.38 19.26
N VAL A 168 0.81 1.18 19.67
CA VAL A 168 -0.04 0.26 20.46
C VAL A 168 0.22 0.36 21.96
N ASP A 169 1.33 0.96 22.36
CA ASP A 169 1.69 1.17 23.76
C ASP A 169 2.46 2.49 23.95
N GLU A 170 1.76 3.54 24.38
CA GLU A 170 2.37 4.83 24.73
C GLU A 170 3.08 4.82 26.09
N GLY A 171 2.90 3.77 26.89
CA GLY A 171 3.49 3.59 28.22
C GLY A 171 4.69 2.62 28.24
N ALA A 172 5.16 2.19 27.08
CA ALA A 172 6.26 1.23 26.96
C ALA A 172 7.53 1.74 27.65
N SER A 173 8.37 0.82 28.12
CA SER A 173 9.69 1.15 28.67
C SER A 173 10.70 1.40 27.55
N ALA A 174 11.72 2.23 27.81
CA ALA A 174 12.84 2.43 26.88
C ALA A 174 13.56 1.10 26.58
N TYR A 175 14.07 0.96 25.36
CA TYR A 175 14.74 -0.25 24.94
C TYR A 175 16.02 -0.48 25.76
N GLN A 176 16.27 -1.74 26.09
CA GLN A 176 17.51 -2.20 26.71
C GLN A 176 18.07 -3.34 25.88
N ALA A 177 19.24 -3.13 25.29
CA ALA A 177 19.89 -4.13 24.47
C ALA A 177 20.27 -5.37 25.27
N SER A 178 19.93 -6.55 24.76
CA SER A 178 20.44 -7.81 25.29
C SER A 178 21.87 -8.10 24.79
N ASN A 179 22.46 -9.17 25.32
CA ASN A 179 23.73 -9.70 24.84
C ASN A 179 23.60 -10.63 23.63
N ALA A 180 22.40 -10.75 23.05
CA ALA A 180 22.15 -11.57 21.88
C ALA A 180 22.94 -11.07 20.66
N LYS A 181 23.23 -12.00 19.75
CA LYS A 181 24.01 -11.74 18.53
C LYS A 181 23.45 -12.57 17.39
N GLY A 182 23.64 -12.10 16.17
CA GLY A 182 23.36 -12.88 14.98
C GLY A 182 22.61 -12.08 13.93
N LYS A 183 21.79 -12.81 13.17
CA LYS A 183 21.02 -12.27 12.06
C LYS A 183 19.55 -12.60 12.26
N VAL A 184 18.68 -11.66 11.93
CA VAL A 184 17.22 -11.80 11.91
C VAL A 184 16.74 -11.49 10.51
N VAL A 185 15.95 -12.38 9.93
CA VAL A 185 15.26 -12.16 8.66
C VAL A 185 13.81 -11.84 8.95
N VAL A 186 13.39 -10.63 8.54
CA VAL A 186 12.02 -10.16 8.65
C VAL A 186 11.41 -10.11 7.26
N GLY A 187 10.20 -10.64 7.05
CA GLY A 187 9.61 -10.58 5.72
C GLY A 187 8.09 -10.66 5.66
N GLY A 188 7.50 -10.15 4.59
CA GLY A 188 6.05 -10.11 4.41
C GLY A 188 5.55 -8.76 3.90
N SER A 189 4.38 -8.35 4.39
CA SER A 189 3.58 -7.23 3.90
C SER A 189 4.37 -6.00 3.43
N SER A 190 4.18 -5.65 2.16
CA SER A 190 4.60 -4.38 1.55
C SER A 190 3.96 -3.13 2.17
N SER A 191 2.92 -3.25 2.98
CA SER A 191 2.38 -2.12 3.76
C SER A 191 3.09 -1.91 5.10
N VAL A 192 3.62 -2.98 5.71
CA VAL A 192 4.40 -2.89 6.96
C VAL A 192 5.86 -2.54 6.69
N SER A 193 6.37 -2.89 5.49
CA SER A 193 7.78 -2.70 5.11
C SER A 193 8.31 -1.28 5.36
N PRO A 194 7.61 -0.18 5.01
CA PRO A 194 8.15 1.18 5.21
C PRO A 194 8.48 1.49 6.68
N VAL A 195 7.57 1.17 7.61
CA VAL A 195 7.83 1.39 9.05
C VAL A 195 8.85 0.40 9.60
N MET A 196 8.84 -0.84 9.11
CA MET A 196 9.82 -1.85 9.51
C MET A 196 11.25 -1.43 9.12
N GLU A 197 11.45 -0.87 7.93
CA GLU A 197 12.75 -0.34 7.50
C GLU A 197 13.25 0.78 8.42
N LYS A 198 12.34 1.66 8.88
CA LYS A 198 12.67 2.73 9.85
C LYS A 198 13.02 2.18 11.22
N LEU A 199 12.29 1.16 11.67
CA LEU A 199 12.59 0.43 12.92
C LEU A 199 13.96 -0.25 12.82
N VAL A 200 14.28 -0.91 11.72
CA VAL A 200 15.59 -1.55 11.49
C VAL A 200 16.71 -0.51 11.44
N GLU A 201 16.52 0.61 10.75
CA GLU A 201 17.51 1.69 10.69
C GLU A 201 17.84 2.22 12.09
N ALA A 202 16.83 2.48 12.91
CA ALA A 202 17.00 2.98 14.26
C ALA A 202 17.57 1.90 15.22
N TYR A 203 17.11 0.66 15.11
CA TYR A 203 17.62 -0.48 15.87
C TYR A 203 19.11 -0.73 15.61
N SER A 204 19.55 -0.64 14.35
CA SER A 204 20.97 -0.86 13.98
C SER A 204 21.94 0.11 14.67
N LYS A 205 21.44 1.28 15.10
CA LYS A 205 22.19 2.28 15.88
C LYS A 205 22.16 1.96 17.37
N ALA A 206 21.08 1.35 17.86
CA ALA A 206 20.90 0.97 19.26
C ALA A 206 21.56 -0.37 19.62
N ASN A 207 21.65 -1.31 18.68
CA ASN A 207 22.25 -2.62 18.87
C ASN A 207 23.03 -3.08 17.62
N THR A 208 24.36 -3.03 17.70
CA THR A 208 25.24 -3.41 16.59
C THR A 208 25.56 -4.91 16.54
N ASN A 209 25.08 -5.71 17.51
CA ASN A 209 25.37 -7.13 17.59
C ASN A 209 24.42 -7.99 16.74
N ILE A 210 23.28 -7.42 16.35
CA ILE A 210 22.23 -8.11 15.60
C ILE A 210 22.01 -7.36 14.29
N GLN A 211 22.13 -8.08 13.18
CA GLN A 211 21.77 -7.59 11.86
C GLN A 211 20.33 -8.00 11.55
N VAL A 212 19.51 -7.06 11.09
CA VAL A 212 18.14 -7.33 10.64
C VAL A 212 18.04 -7.06 9.16
N ASP A 213 17.62 -8.07 8.39
CA ASP A 213 17.37 -7.96 6.95
C ASP A 213 15.86 -8.01 6.69
N VAL A 214 15.35 -7.06 5.91
CA VAL A 214 13.92 -6.96 5.55
C VAL A 214 13.68 -7.48 4.14
N GLN A 215 12.66 -8.31 3.95
CA GLN A 215 12.21 -8.81 2.65
C GLN A 215 10.73 -8.48 2.41
N THR A 216 10.45 -7.72 1.36
CA THR A 216 9.08 -7.29 1.05
C THR A 216 8.38 -8.28 0.13
N THR A 217 7.25 -8.81 0.59
CA THR A 217 6.31 -9.69 -0.14
C THR A 217 4.87 -9.31 0.26
N ASP A 218 3.90 -10.23 0.11
CA ASP A 218 2.54 -10.07 0.63
C ASP A 218 2.39 -10.62 2.08
N SER A 219 1.22 -10.43 2.70
CA SER A 219 1.02 -10.85 4.09
C SER A 219 0.93 -12.36 4.25
N THR A 220 0.30 -13.05 3.30
CA THR A 220 0.18 -14.52 3.32
C THR A 220 1.55 -15.17 3.16
N THR A 221 2.38 -14.69 2.23
CA THR A 221 3.77 -15.15 2.08
C THR A 221 4.61 -14.87 3.32
N GLY A 222 4.41 -13.71 3.97
CA GLY A 222 5.05 -13.40 5.24
C GLY A 222 4.72 -14.42 6.33
N VAL A 223 3.43 -14.75 6.49
CA VAL A 223 2.95 -15.73 7.46
C VAL A 223 3.47 -17.14 7.15
N SER A 224 3.31 -17.62 5.91
CA SER A 224 3.74 -18.97 5.52
C SER A 224 5.25 -19.16 5.65
N SER A 225 6.04 -18.15 5.26
CA SER A 225 7.50 -18.19 5.40
C SER A 225 7.95 -18.22 6.86
N THR A 226 7.19 -17.62 7.78
CA THR A 226 7.44 -17.76 9.23
C THR A 226 7.06 -19.15 9.74
N VAL A 227 5.94 -19.73 9.28
CA VAL A 227 5.56 -21.12 9.61
C VAL A 227 6.67 -22.10 9.18
N GLU A 228 7.21 -21.90 7.98
CA GLU A 228 8.27 -22.73 7.40
C GLU A 228 9.66 -22.47 8.03
N GLY A 229 9.82 -21.38 8.77
CA GLY A 229 11.08 -20.98 9.40
C GLY A 229 12.08 -20.29 8.46
N SER A 230 11.63 -19.88 7.27
CA SER A 230 12.42 -19.07 6.33
C SER A 230 12.56 -17.62 6.80
N TYR A 231 11.56 -17.10 7.52
CA TYR A 231 11.59 -15.81 8.22
C TYR A 231 11.59 -16.01 9.73
N ASP A 232 12.47 -15.32 10.43
CA ASP A 232 12.46 -15.26 11.89
C ASP A 232 11.22 -14.50 12.40
N ILE A 233 10.80 -13.46 11.65
CA ILE A 233 9.64 -12.63 11.95
C ILE A 233 8.88 -12.36 10.64
N GLY A 234 7.59 -12.69 10.60
CA GLY A 234 6.72 -12.36 9.48
C GLY A 234 6.08 -10.98 9.65
N MET A 235 5.59 -10.39 8.56
CA MET A 235 4.83 -9.14 8.57
C MET A 235 3.46 -9.34 7.91
N ALA A 236 2.39 -8.99 8.63
CA ALA A 236 1.02 -9.06 8.15
C ALA A 236 0.30 -7.74 8.42
N SER A 237 -0.34 -7.15 7.41
CA SER A 237 -1.11 -5.90 7.55
C SER A 237 -2.61 -6.16 7.63
N ARG A 238 -2.97 -7.18 8.41
CA ARG A 238 -4.31 -7.67 8.73
C ARG A 238 -4.20 -8.59 9.93
N ASP A 239 -5.34 -8.96 10.50
CA ASP A 239 -5.38 -10.09 11.43
C ASP A 239 -4.96 -11.39 10.74
N LEU A 240 -4.35 -12.27 11.54
CA LEU A 240 -4.00 -13.61 11.08
C LEU A 240 -5.27 -14.44 11.00
N LYS A 241 -5.37 -15.27 9.97
CA LYS A 241 -6.50 -16.17 9.78
C LYS A 241 -6.44 -17.34 10.76
N ASP A 242 -7.57 -17.98 11.01
CA ASP A 242 -7.65 -19.14 11.91
C ASP A 242 -6.82 -20.32 11.40
N ASP A 243 -6.78 -20.56 10.08
CA ASP A 243 -5.95 -21.59 9.44
C ASP A 243 -4.45 -21.28 9.51
N GLU A 244 -4.07 -20.00 9.51
CA GLU A 244 -2.70 -19.54 9.75
C GLU A 244 -2.28 -19.77 11.20
N THR A 245 -3.07 -19.32 12.17
CA THR A 245 -2.75 -19.49 13.60
C THR A 245 -2.76 -20.96 14.03
N ALA A 246 -3.60 -21.80 13.42
CA ALA A 246 -3.62 -23.25 13.64
C ALA A 246 -2.29 -23.94 13.29
N GLN A 247 -1.45 -23.32 12.45
CA GLN A 247 -0.10 -23.82 12.14
C GLN A 247 0.91 -23.50 13.27
N GLY A 248 0.48 -22.71 14.26
CA GLY A 248 1.18 -22.40 15.50
C GLY A 248 2.13 -21.21 15.41
N VAL A 249 1.81 -20.27 14.53
CA VAL A 249 2.33 -18.90 14.58
C VAL A 249 1.39 -18.01 15.40
N GLU A 250 1.95 -16.96 15.99
CA GLU A 250 1.21 -15.94 16.73
C GLU A 250 1.40 -14.57 16.08
N GLY A 251 0.32 -13.81 15.98
CA GLY A 251 0.37 -12.41 15.57
C GLY A 251 0.53 -11.49 16.78
N LYS A 252 1.48 -10.56 16.71
CA LYS A 252 1.63 -9.48 17.68
C LYS A 252 1.44 -8.14 16.98
N THR A 253 0.43 -7.39 17.40
CA THR A 253 0.17 -6.05 16.85
C THR A 253 1.24 -5.08 17.32
N ILE A 254 1.88 -4.39 16.38
CA ILE A 254 2.92 -3.40 16.63
C ILE A 254 2.46 -1.97 16.36
N ALA A 255 1.44 -1.80 15.51
CA ALA A 255 0.86 -0.51 15.15
C ALA A 255 -0.59 -0.68 14.67
N LYS A 256 -1.34 0.41 14.63
CA LYS A 256 -2.54 0.52 13.79
C LYS A 256 -2.25 1.41 12.59
N ASP A 257 -2.85 1.07 11.46
CA ASP A 257 -2.71 1.75 10.17
C ASP A 257 -4.10 2.10 9.63
N GLY A 258 -4.29 3.33 9.16
CA GLY A 258 -5.44 3.67 8.34
C GLY A 258 -5.27 3.12 6.92
N ILE A 259 -6.35 2.72 6.26
CA ILE A 259 -6.32 2.52 4.80
C ILE A 259 -6.84 3.81 4.16
N ALA A 260 -6.04 4.42 3.31
CA ALA A 260 -6.45 5.54 2.47
C ALA A 260 -7.00 5.00 1.14
N VAL A 261 -8.22 5.36 0.79
CA VAL A 261 -8.73 5.22 -0.58
C VAL A 261 -8.16 6.38 -1.38
N ILE A 262 -7.49 6.05 -2.48
CA ILE A 262 -6.74 7.02 -3.27
C ILE A 262 -7.28 7.10 -4.69
N VAL A 263 -7.22 8.31 -5.24
CA VAL A 263 -7.51 8.62 -6.64
C VAL A 263 -6.36 9.45 -7.21
N ASN A 264 -6.37 9.64 -8.52
CA ASN A 264 -5.45 10.56 -9.16
C ASN A 264 -5.61 12.00 -8.63
N ASN A 265 -4.53 12.78 -8.61
CA ASN A 265 -4.58 14.19 -8.21
C ASN A 265 -5.48 15.06 -9.12
N GLU A 266 -5.69 14.66 -10.38
CA GLU A 266 -6.58 15.34 -11.32
C GLU A 266 -8.06 14.95 -11.15
N SER A 267 -8.36 13.94 -10.33
CA SER A 267 -9.74 13.53 -10.05
C SER A 267 -10.50 14.64 -9.31
N SER A 268 -11.77 14.84 -9.66
CA SER A 268 -12.68 15.76 -8.98
C SER A 268 -13.32 15.16 -7.72
N VAL A 269 -13.10 13.87 -7.44
CA VAL A 269 -13.69 13.18 -6.29
C VAL A 269 -12.90 13.47 -5.03
N ASP A 270 -13.54 14.07 -4.04
CA ASP A 270 -12.92 14.43 -2.76
C ASP A 270 -13.45 13.61 -1.59
N GLU A 271 -14.60 12.96 -1.75
CA GLU A 271 -15.28 12.19 -0.70
C GLU A 271 -16.08 11.04 -1.32
N LEU A 272 -16.10 9.92 -0.62
CA LEU A 272 -16.95 8.77 -0.90
C LEU A 272 -17.57 8.28 0.41
N SER A 273 -18.81 7.78 0.34
CA SER A 273 -19.34 6.96 1.43
C SER A 273 -18.76 5.54 1.38
N THR A 274 -18.83 4.84 2.50
CA THR A 274 -18.49 3.40 2.56
C THR A 274 -19.27 2.58 1.51
N ASP A 275 -20.56 2.87 1.33
CA ASP A 275 -21.41 2.19 0.33
C ASP A 275 -20.98 2.49 -1.11
N GLN A 276 -20.54 3.72 -1.40
CA GLN A 276 -20.02 4.08 -2.72
C GLN A 276 -18.71 3.34 -3.01
N VAL A 277 -17.80 3.27 -2.04
CA VAL A 277 -16.57 2.46 -2.19
C VAL A 277 -16.91 1.01 -2.46
N LYS A 278 -17.82 0.40 -1.69
CA LYS A 278 -18.29 -0.97 -1.95
C LYS A 278 -18.80 -1.11 -3.39
N SER A 279 -19.74 -0.27 -3.79
CA SER A 279 -20.40 -0.33 -5.11
C SER A 279 -19.40 -0.18 -6.28
N ILE A 280 -18.38 0.66 -6.13
CA ILE A 280 -17.30 0.80 -7.12
C ILE A 280 -16.48 -0.49 -7.21
N PHE A 281 -16.00 -0.99 -6.06
CA PHE A 281 -15.10 -2.13 -6.04
C PHE A 281 -15.79 -3.47 -6.34
N THR A 282 -17.12 -3.56 -6.21
CA THR A 282 -17.92 -4.70 -6.71
C THR A 282 -18.32 -4.56 -8.17
N GLY A 283 -18.06 -3.40 -8.80
CA GLY A 283 -18.39 -3.13 -10.20
C GLY A 283 -19.86 -2.79 -10.46
N GLU A 284 -20.65 -2.51 -9.41
CA GLU A 284 -22.01 -1.99 -9.56
C GLU A 284 -22.01 -0.54 -10.06
N THR A 285 -21.09 0.28 -9.53
CA THR A 285 -20.84 1.65 -10.00
C THR A 285 -19.59 1.65 -10.87
N THR A 286 -19.75 2.01 -12.15
CA THR A 286 -18.66 1.90 -13.15
C THR A 286 -18.25 3.23 -13.77
N SER A 287 -18.96 4.33 -13.46
CA SER A 287 -18.68 5.67 -13.99
C SER A 287 -18.60 6.70 -12.87
N TRP A 288 -17.66 7.64 -12.98
CA TRP A 288 -17.55 8.74 -12.02
C TRP A 288 -18.79 9.64 -11.99
N SER A 289 -19.54 9.75 -13.10
CA SER A 289 -20.82 10.50 -13.15
C SER A 289 -21.92 9.94 -12.25
N ASP A 290 -21.84 8.66 -11.88
CA ASP A 290 -22.86 8.01 -11.04
C ASP A 290 -22.69 8.34 -9.54
N ILE A 291 -21.53 8.90 -9.16
CA ILE A 291 -21.17 9.24 -7.79
C ILE A 291 -21.47 10.71 -7.49
N THR A 292 -21.34 11.58 -8.49
CA THR A 292 -21.58 13.03 -8.35
C THR A 292 -23.06 13.38 -8.53
N LYS A 293 -23.86 13.30 -7.46
CA LYS A 293 -25.17 13.97 -7.35
C LYS A 293 -25.42 14.53 -5.96
#